data_AF-M4CGN5-F1
#
_entry.id   AF-M4CGN5-F1
#
_cell.length_a   1.000
_cell.length_b   1.000
_cell.length_c   1.000
_cell.angle_alpha   90.00
_cell.angle_beta   90.00
_cell.angle_gamma   90.00
#
_symmetry.space_group_name_H-M   'P 1'
#
loop_
_entity.id
_entity.type
_entity.pdbx_description
1 polymer ?
#
loop_
_entity_poly.entity_id
_entity_poly.type
_entity_poly.pdbx_seq_one_letter_code
_entity_poly.pdbx_strand_id
1 'polypeptide(L)'
;MNLEFDDSIRMHPGVRRQERDKIRRLFIKHVDSKLDLHRNAPLNRLSIKCKDDVGPAPVIRWISKVLNRHVTELVLNISSHWSWPLSSEGLLHRYGMNCGSGECLCKPWEEEEVPTCLSSSPVKILEIMKFGDICEDEDMDKMMEQVEYFLETMPNLEQLIIHYETDIDEDVVEVLSQFQMVSREGLSKCKIQVISDNLNLSST
;
A
#
# COMPACT_ATOMS: atom_id res chain seq x y z
N MET A 1 -15.26 9.51 10.42
CA MET A 1 -15.93 8.89 9.24
C MET A 1 -15.05 7.75 8.73
N ASN A 2 -15.61 6.73 8.06
CA ASN A 2 -14.83 5.65 7.44
C ASN A 2 -15.04 5.69 5.93
N LEU A 3 -13.97 5.47 5.15
CA LEU A 3 -14.02 5.36 3.70
C LEU A 3 -13.47 4.02 3.26
N GLU A 4 -14.18 3.37 2.35
CA GLU A 4 -13.81 2.07 1.81
C GLU A 4 -13.96 2.11 0.30
N PHE A 5 -12.92 1.65 -0.40
CA PHE A 5 -12.87 1.61 -1.85
C PHE A 5 -12.39 0.23 -2.28
N ASP A 6 -13.17 -0.47 -3.11
CA ASP A 6 -12.82 -1.80 -3.63
C ASP A 6 -13.10 -1.85 -5.15
N ASP A 7 -12.06 -2.05 -5.95
CA ASP A 7 -12.18 -2.22 -7.41
C ASP A 7 -12.34 -3.69 -7.86
N SER A 8 -12.16 -4.65 -6.95
CA SER A 8 -12.15 -6.09 -7.26
C SER A 8 -13.50 -6.58 -7.79
N ILE A 9 -14.59 -5.95 -7.34
CA ILE A 9 -15.95 -6.20 -7.80
C ILE A 9 -16.10 -5.93 -9.30
N ARG A 10 -15.35 -4.95 -9.82
CA ARG A 10 -15.41 -4.55 -11.24
C ARG A 10 -14.36 -5.26 -12.10
N MET A 11 -13.25 -5.66 -11.50
CA MET A 11 -12.11 -6.27 -12.21
C MET A 11 -12.12 -7.81 -12.15
N HIS A 12 -13.05 -8.46 -12.88
CA HIS A 12 -13.10 -9.93 -12.97
C HIS A 12 -12.18 -10.50 -14.08
N PRO A 13 -11.83 -11.81 -14.06
CA PRO A 13 -10.87 -12.40 -15.01
C PRO A 13 -11.25 -12.29 -16.50
N GLY A 14 -12.54 -12.17 -16.81
CA GLY A 14 -13.05 -12.07 -18.18
C GLY A 14 -13.06 -10.67 -18.81
N VAL A 15 -12.59 -9.64 -18.10
CA VAL A 15 -12.63 -8.24 -18.57
C VAL A 15 -11.57 -8.01 -19.65
N ARG A 16 -11.96 -7.40 -20.78
CA ARG A 16 -11.04 -7.05 -21.87
C ARG A 16 -10.08 -5.94 -21.44
N ARG A 17 -8.85 -5.91 -21.98
CA ARG A 17 -7.82 -4.89 -21.66
C ARG A 17 -8.33 -3.44 -21.72
N GLN A 18 -9.03 -3.06 -22.79
CA GLN A 18 -9.56 -1.71 -22.95
C GLN A 18 -10.64 -1.35 -21.90
N GLU A 19 -11.40 -2.36 -21.46
CA GLU A 19 -12.41 -2.22 -20.43
C GLU A 19 -11.76 -2.09 -19.04
N ARG A 20 -10.67 -2.84 -18.79
CA ARG A 20 -9.83 -2.68 -17.59
C ARG A 20 -9.32 -1.25 -17.45
N ASP A 21 -8.72 -0.67 -18.49
CA ASP A 21 -8.25 0.72 -18.47
C ASP A 21 -9.36 1.72 -18.13
N LYS A 22 -10.59 1.44 -18.59
CA LYS A 22 -11.76 2.28 -18.33
C LYS A 22 -12.22 2.14 -16.87
N ILE A 23 -12.28 0.91 -16.36
CA ILE A 23 -12.62 0.62 -14.96
C ILE A 23 -11.59 1.27 -14.03
N ARG A 24 -10.30 1.11 -14.31
CA ARG A 24 -9.19 1.74 -13.57
C ARG A 24 -9.37 3.25 -13.48
N ARG A 25 -9.56 3.94 -14.62
CA ARG A 25 -9.75 5.39 -14.65
C ARG A 25 -10.99 5.84 -13.85
N LEU A 26 -12.08 5.09 -13.95
CA LEU A 26 -13.31 5.38 -13.20
C LEU A 26 -13.10 5.19 -11.70
N PHE A 27 -12.38 4.15 -11.29
CA PHE A 27 -12.02 3.92 -9.91
C PHE A 27 -11.17 5.06 -9.36
N ILE A 28 -10.07 5.41 -10.05
CA ILE A 28 -9.18 6.50 -9.61
C ILE A 28 -9.95 7.80 -9.43
N LYS A 29 -10.77 8.17 -10.43
CA LYS A 29 -11.59 9.38 -10.38
C LYS A 29 -12.61 9.34 -9.24
N HIS A 30 -13.16 8.16 -8.95
CA HIS A 30 -14.12 7.99 -7.86
C HIS A 30 -13.47 8.23 -6.50
N VAL A 31 -12.31 7.62 -6.25
CA VAL A 31 -11.54 7.80 -5.01
C VAL A 31 -11.16 9.27 -4.85
N ASP A 32 -10.60 9.89 -5.90
CA ASP A 32 -10.23 11.31 -5.90
C ASP A 32 -11.40 12.22 -5.52
N SER A 33 -12.53 12.05 -6.22
CA SER A 33 -13.71 12.88 -6.01
C SER A 33 -14.24 12.72 -4.59
N LYS A 34 -14.18 11.52 -4.01
CA LYS A 34 -14.61 11.27 -2.64
C LYS A 34 -13.67 11.87 -1.62
N LEU A 35 -12.35 11.70 -1.78
CA LEU A 35 -11.37 12.33 -0.89
C LEU A 35 -11.49 13.85 -0.92
N ASP A 36 -11.66 14.44 -2.11
CA ASP A 36 -11.83 15.89 -2.31
C ASP A 36 -13.17 16.41 -1.77
N LEU A 37 -14.26 15.65 -1.91
CA LEU A 37 -15.57 16.01 -1.33
C LEU A 37 -15.48 16.13 0.19
N HIS A 38 -14.69 15.26 0.81
CA HIS A 38 -14.59 15.20 2.26
C HIS A 38 -13.46 16.06 2.85
N ARG A 39 -12.76 16.88 2.04
CA ARG A 39 -11.66 17.81 2.38
C ARG A 39 -11.01 17.60 3.76
N ASN A 40 -11.53 18.27 4.80
CA ASN A 40 -10.95 18.30 6.15
C ASN A 40 -11.81 17.57 7.20
N ALA A 41 -12.83 16.83 6.78
CA ALA A 41 -13.64 16.08 7.71
C ALA A 41 -12.77 15.00 8.40
N PRO A 42 -12.89 14.79 9.72
CA PRO A 42 -12.12 13.78 10.42
C PRO A 42 -12.41 12.38 9.86
N LEU A 43 -11.34 11.70 9.45
CA LEU A 43 -11.37 10.35 8.90
C LEU A 43 -10.76 9.42 9.94
N ASN A 44 -11.50 8.40 10.38
CA ASN A 44 -11.01 7.45 11.37
C ASN A 44 -10.28 6.31 10.67
N ARG A 45 -10.93 5.78 9.62
CA ARG A 45 -10.43 4.65 8.83
C ARG A 45 -10.50 4.93 7.34
N LEU A 46 -9.42 4.59 6.64
CA LEU A 46 -9.41 4.46 5.19
C LEU A 46 -9.08 3.01 4.83
N SER A 47 -9.88 2.41 3.97
CA SER A 47 -9.58 1.13 3.34
C SER A 47 -9.55 1.31 1.83
N ILE A 48 -8.43 0.94 1.22
CA ILE A 48 -8.26 0.93 -0.24
C ILE A 48 -7.87 -0.47 -0.65
N LYS A 49 -8.70 -1.04 -1.51
CA LYS A 49 -8.46 -2.28 -2.21
C LYS A 49 -8.48 -2.02 -3.70
N CYS A 50 -7.30 -2.14 -4.28
CA CYS A 50 -7.10 -1.90 -5.70
C CYS A 50 -6.25 -3.00 -6.31
N LYS A 51 -6.62 -3.42 -7.51
CA LYS A 51 -5.80 -4.33 -8.29
C LYS A 51 -4.55 -3.63 -8.81
N ASP A 52 -3.56 -4.47 -9.01
CA ASP A 52 -2.31 -4.36 -9.74
C ASP A 52 -2.25 -3.23 -10.78
N ASP A 53 -3.28 -3.12 -11.61
CA ASP A 53 -3.29 -2.22 -12.76
C ASP A 53 -3.50 -0.75 -12.39
N VAL A 54 -3.97 -0.43 -11.18
CA VAL A 54 -4.04 0.94 -10.64
C VAL A 54 -2.65 1.58 -10.56
N GLY A 55 -1.64 0.79 -10.22
CA GLY A 55 -0.26 1.23 -10.01
C GLY A 55 -0.06 2.03 -8.71
N PRO A 56 1.20 2.27 -8.31
CA PRO A 56 1.51 2.86 -7.00
C PRO A 56 1.15 4.34 -6.89
N ALA A 57 1.25 5.09 -7.98
CA ALA A 57 1.21 6.55 -7.94
C ALA A 57 -0.15 7.15 -7.50
N PRO A 58 -1.32 6.65 -7.98
CA PRO A 58 -2.62 7.06 -7.43
C PRO A 58 -2.75 6.75 -5.94
N VAL A 59 -2.26 5.59 -5.50
CA VAL A 59 -2.37 5.14 -4.11
C VAL A 59 -1.51 5.99 -3.17
N ILE A 60 -0.26 6.27 -3.55
CA ILE A 60 0.61 7.20 -2.82
C ILE A 60 -0.11 8.52 -2.60
N ARG A 61 -0.66 9.11 -3.66
CA ARG A 61 -1.38 10.38 -3.58
C ARG A 61 -2.59 10.32 -2.64
N TRP A 62 -3.33 9.21 -2.63
CA TRP A 62 -4.46 9.03 -1.72
C TRP A 62 -4.02 8.94 -0.26
N ILE A 63 -2.97 8.16 0.00
CA ILE A 63 -2.36 8.03 1.32
C ILE A 63 -1.91 9.41 1.81
N SER A 64 -1.11 10.14 1.04
CA SER A 64 -0.64 11.48 1.41
C SER A 64 -1.79 12.43 1.75
N LYS A 65 -2.88 12.42 0.96
CA LYS A 65 -4.08 13.22 1.24
C LYS A 65 -4.75 12.87 2.57
N VAL A 66 -4.79 11.60 2.96
CA VAL A 66 -5.47 11.19 4.21
C VAL A 66 -4.58 11.28 5.44
N LEU A 67 -3.28 11.13 5.30
CA LEU A 67 -2.32 11.31 6.39
C LEU A 67 -2.38 12.75 6.93
N ASN A 68 -2.57 13.72 6.04
CA ASN A 68 -2.80 15.12 6.39
C ASN A 68 -4.13 15.40 7.13
N ARG A 69 -4.99 14.39 7.35
CA ARG A 69 -6.33 14.53 7.93
C ARG A 69 -6.53 13.81 9.26
N HIS A 70 -5.44 13.47 9.94
CA HIS A 70 -5.42 12.74 11.19
C HIS A 70 -6.07 11.34 11.17
N VAL A 71 -5.90 10.60 10.07
CA VAL A 71 -6.37 9.22 9.98
C VAL A 71 -5.62 8.31 10.96
N THR A 72 -6.35 7.48 11.71
CA THR A 72 -5.78 6.57 12.73
C THR A 72 -5.64 5.14 12.24
N GLU A 73 -6.44 4.74 11.25
CA GLU A 73 -6.43 3.38 10.71
C GLU A 73 -6.36 3.42 9.18
N LEU A 74 -5.36 2.74 8.63
CA LEU A 74 -5.11 2.63 7.20
C LEU A 74 -5.06 1.16 6.81
N VAL A 75 -5.95 0.75 5.91
CA VAL A 75 -6.01 -0.63 5.40
C VAL A 75 -5.72 -0.62 3.91
N LEU A 76 -4.63 -1.26 3.52
CA LEU A 76 -4.10 -1.30 2.18
C LEU A 76 -4.14 -2.73 1.66
N ASN A 77 -4.96 -2.95 0.64
CA ASN A 77 -4.88 -4.11 -0.21
C ASN A 77 -4.30 -3.64 -1.54
N ILE A 78 -2.97 -3.73 -1.59
CA ILE A 78 -2.11 -3.21 -2.65
C ILE A 78 -1.29 -4.36 -3.22
N SER A 79 -0.93 -4.27 -4.50
CA SER A 79 -0.24 -5.39 -5.12
C SER A 79 1.25 -5.40 -4.81
N SER A 80 1.75 -6.61 -4.64
CA SER A 80 3.14 -7.02 -4.49
C SER A 80 4.11 -6.49 -5.57
N HIS A 81 3.70 -6.39 -6.84
CA HIS A 81 4.57 -6.03 -7.97
C HIS A 81 4.76 -4.53 -8.19
N TRP A 82 4.32 -3.71 -7.25
CA TRP A 82 4.63 -2.28 -7.32
C TRP A 82 6.09 -2.07 -6.93
N SER A 83 6.86 -1.49 -7.85
CA SER A 83 8.22 -1.00 -7.55
C SER A 83 8.11 0.17 -6.57
N TRP A 84 8.08 -0.15 -5.29
CA TRP A 84 8.33 0.73 -4.16
C TRP A 84 9.86 0.71 -3.91
N PRO A 85 10.51 1.82 -3.50
CA PRO A 85 10.10 2.61 -2.34
C PRO A 85 9.72 4.05 -2.64
N LEU A 86 9.14 4.72 -1.64
CA LEU A 86 9.24 6.16 -1.45
C LEU A 86 10.70 6.59 -1.18
N SER A 87 11.67 6.05 -1.91
CA SER A 87 12.95 6.71 -2.06
C SER A 87 12.70 7.95 -2.92
N SER A 88 13.51 8.98 -2.73
CA SER A 88 13.53 10.15 -3.62
C SER A 88 13.72 9.78 -5.10
N GLU A 89 14.15 8.55 -5.38
CA GLU A 89 14.48 8.03 -6.70
C GLU A 89 13.35 7.17 -7.32
N GLY A 90 12.42 6.63 -6.51
CA GLY A 90 11.33 5.76 -6.98
C GLY A 90 10.20 6.47 -7.75
N LEU A 91 10.16 7.80 -7.72
CA LEU A 91 9.23 8.62 -8.52
C LEU A 91 9.72 8.89 -9.95
N LEU A 92 10.96 8.51 -10.28
CA LEU A 92 11.47 8.59 -11.64
C LEU A 92 11.02 7.37 -12.42
N HIS A 93 9.96 7.54 -13.20
CA HIS A 93 9.52 6.61 -14.24
C HIS A 93 10.73 6.02 -15.00
N ARG A 94 11.07 4.74 -14.76
CA ARG A 94 12.17 4.03 -15.43
C ARG A 94 11.93 4.14 -16.94
N TYR A 95 12.75 4.94 -17.61
CA TYR A 95 12.69 5.19 -19.05
C TYR A 95 12.94 3.87 -19.80
N GLY A 96 11.87 3.17 -20.14
CA GLY A 96 11.92 1.82 -20.71
C GLY A 96 10.74 1.55 -21.62
N MET A 97 10.85 2.04 -22.86
CA MET A 97 10.11 1.64 -24.06
C MET A 97 8.57 1.71 -23.97
N ASN A 98 8.01 2.93 -23.97
CA ASN A 98 6.78 3.36 -24.69
C ASN A 98 6.02 4.54 -24.04
N CYS A 99 6.58 5.22 -23.03
CA CYS A 99 6.04 6.51 -22.59
C CYS A 99 6.34 7.57 -23.66
N GLY A 100 5.30 7.99 -24.39
CA GLY A 100 5.43 8.85 -25.57
C GLY A 100 4.32 8.65 -26.61
N SER A 101 3.58 7.53 -26.57
CA SER A 101 2.27 7.51 -27.22
C SER A 101 1.32 8.40 -26.41
N GLY A 102 0.51 9.23 -27.07
CA GLY A 102 -0.39 10.21 -26.45
C GLY A 102 -1.50 9.62 -25.56
N GLU A 103 -1.35 8.36 -25.13
CA GLU A 103 -2.26 7.61 -24.28
C GLU A 103 -1.66 7.29 -22.89
N CYS A 104 -0.38 7.62 -22.61
CA CYS A 104 0.18 7.50 -21.26
C CYS A 104 -0.50 8.54 -20.35
N LEU A 105 -1.23 8.08 -19.32
CA LEU A 105 -1.80 8.94 -18.27
C LEU A 105 -0.74 9.42 -17.26
N CYS A 106 0.52 9.16 -17.60
CA CYS A 106 1.73 9.55 -16.92
C CYS A 106 1.90 11.05 -17.15
N LYS A 107 1.16 11.88 -16.42
CA LYS A 107 1.53 13.30 -16.34
C LYS A 107 2.95 13.35 -15.75
N PRO A 108 3.84 14.21 -16.25
CA PRO A 108 5.01 14.61 -15.46
C PRO A 108 4.46 15.00 -14.10
N TRP A 109 4.89 14.29 -13.07
CA TRP A 109 4.59 14.68 -11.71
C TRP A 109 5.30 16.01 -11.53
N GLU A 110 4.56 17.12 -11.62
CA GLU A 110 5.03 18.42 -11.17
C GLU A 110 5.26 18.26 -9.67
N GLU A 111 6.50 17.91 -9.30
CA GLU A 111 7.16 18.15 -8.01
C GLU A 111 6.23 18.22 -6.77
N GLU A 112 5.29 17.29 -6.62
CA GLU A 112 4.62 17.09 -5.34
C GLU A 112 5.50 16.12 -4.55
N GLU A 113 6.17 16.71 -3.57
CA GLU A 113 7.19 16.17 -2.69
C GLU A 113 6.92 14.71 -2.28
N VAL A 114 7.98 13.90 -2.23
CA VAL A 114 8.02 12.63 -1.51
C VAL A 114 7.23 12.79 -0.20
N PRO A 115 6.33 11.87 0.18
CA PRO A 115 5.43 12.07 1.32
C PRO A 115 6.23 12.23 2.64
N THR A 116 6.60 13.47 2.95
CA THR A 116 7.17 13.88 4.25
C THR A 116 6.15 13.69 5.38
N CYS A 117 4.90 13.35 5.05
CA CYS A 117 3.79 13.18 5.97
C CYS A 117 3.78 11.85 6.73
N LEU A 118 4.61 10.86 6.39
CA LEU A 118 4.64 9.57 7.11
C LEU A 118 5.19 9.71 8.52
N SER A 119 6.28 10.48 8.70
CA SER A 119 6.88 10.75 10.01
C SER A 119 5.99 11.55 10.94
N SER A 120 5.06 12.32 10.37
CA SER A 120 4.03 13.10 11.09
C SER A 120 2.67 12.41 11.11
N SER A 121 2.59 11.18 10.57
CA SER A 121 1.34 10.43 10.47
C SER A 121 0.83 10.04 11.87
N PRO A 122 -0.46 10.24 12.17
CA PRO A 122 -1.08 9.72 13.38
C PRO A 122 -1.69 8.33 13.20
N VAL A 123 -1.37 7.64 12.10
CA VAL A 123 -1.80 6.25 11.88
C VAL A 123 -1.25 5.37 12.99
N LYS A 124 -2.15 4.65 13.64
CA LYS A 124 -1.86 3.70 14.72
C LYS A 124 -1.97 2.25 14.25
N ILE A 125 -2.83 1.99 13.26
CA ILE A 125 -3.05 0.65 12.72
C ILE A 125 -2.83 0.69 11.21
N LEU A 126 -1.91 -0.13 10.73
CA LEU A 126 -1.69 -0.41 9.31
C LEU A 126 -2.01 -1.88 9.05
N GLU A 127 -2.88 -2.15 8.08
CA GLU A 127 -3.20 -3.51 7.65
C GLU A 127 -2.82 -3.67 6.17
N ILE A 128 -1.99 -4.66 5.87
CA ILE A 128 -1.50 -5.02 4.54
C ILE A 128 -2.11 -6.37 4.16
N MET A 129 -2.77 -6.43 3.01
CA MET A 129 -3.39 -7.64 2.50
C MET A 129 -2.59 -8.24 1.33
N LYS A 130 -2.78 -9.54 1.05
CA LYS A 130 -2.22 -10.23 -0.12
C LYS A 130 -0.69 -10.19 -0.20
N PHE A 131 -0.03 -10.12 0.95
CA PHE A 131 1.42 -10.26 1.04
C PHE A 131 1.78 -11.65 0.51
N GLY A 132 2.81 -11.81 -0.31
CA GLY A 132 3.22 -13.14 -0.81
C GLY A 132 2.44 -13.77 -1.98
N ASP A 133 1.40 -13.10 -2.53
CA ASP A 133 0.56 -13.63 -3.64
C ASP A 133 1.35 -13.94 -4.94
N ILE A 134 2.66 -13.66 -5.02
CA ILE A 134 3.42 -13.73 -6.28
C ILE A 134 4.82 -14.31 -6.05
N CYS A 135 5.01 -15.49 -6.64
CA CYS A 135 6.07 -16.45 -6.36
C CYS A 135 7.36 -16.19 -7.18
N GLU A 136 8.01 -15.05 -7.00
CA GLU A 136 9.45 -14.89 -7.32
C GLU A 136 10.17 -14.28 -6.11
N ASP A 137 11.35 -14.80 -5.74
CA ASP A 137 12.09 -14.39 -4.54
C ASP A 137 12.36 -12.86 -4.51
N GLU A 138 12.64 -12.26 -5.67
CA GLU A 138 12.87 -10.81 -5.81
C GLU A 138 11.65 -9.94 -5.45
N ASP A 139 10.43 -10.48 -5.55
CA ASP A 139 9.21 -9.75 -5.19
C ASP A 139 8.91 -9.83 -3.70
N MET A 140 9.38 -10.88 -3.02
CA MET A 140 9.34 -11.00 -1.57
C MET A 140 10.27 -9.99 -0.90
N ASP A 141 11.51 -9.87 -1.38
CA ASP A 141 12.48 -8.90 -0.86
C ASP A 141 11.93 -7.46 -0.93
N LYS A 142 11.32 -7.09 -2.06
CA LYS A 142 10.68 -5.76 -2.22
C LYS A 142 9.53 -5.55 -1.25
N MET A 143 8.73 -6.58 -0.99
CA MET A 143 7.63 -6.51 -0.03
C MET A 143 8.13 -6.40 1.42
N MET A 144 9.23 -7.07 1.74
CA MET A 144 9.90 -6.91 3.04
C MET A 144 10.40 -5.47 3.21
N GLU A 145 11.17 -4.93 2.26
CA GLU A 145 11.67 -3.55 2.28
C GLU A 145 10.53 -2.52 2.43
N GLN A 146 9.38 -2.77 1.80
CA GLN A 146 8.19 -1.93 1.93
C GLN A 146 7.69 -1.85 3.37
N VAL A 147 7.58 -3.00 4.03
CA VAL A 147 7.10 -3.08 5.40
C VAL A 147 8.11 -2.44 6.36
N GLU A 148 9.40 -2.71 6.16
CA GLU A 148 10.48 -2.08 6.95
C GLU A 148 10.41 -0.56 6.86
N TYR A 149 10.25 0.00 5.65
CA TYR A 149 10.10 1.43 5.45
C TYR A 149 8.91 2.02 6.24
N PHE A 150 7.76 1.34 6.31
CA PHE A 150 6.64 1.82 7.14
C PHE A 150 6.96 1.79 8.63
N LEU A 151 7.61 0.73 9.10
CA LEU A 151 8.03 0.59 10.50
C LEU A 151 9.05 1.66 10.91
N GLU A 152 9.93 2.08 9.98
CA GLU A 152 10.92 3.14 10.17
C GLU A 152 10.31 4.54 10.11
N THR A 153 9.34 4.76 9.21
CA THR A 153 8.83 6.11 8.90
C THR A 153 7.53 6.48 9.60
N MET A 154 6.82 5.54 10.22
CA MET A 154 5.58 5.80 10.97
C MET A 154 5.78 5.64 12.49
N PRO A 155 6.28 6.65 13.21
CA PRO A 155 6.64 6.53 14.63
C PRO A 155 5.44 6.31 15.57
N ASN A 156 4.22 6.62 15.14
CA ASN A 156 2.99 6.45 15.92
C ASN A 156 2.29 5.11 15.64
N LEU A 157 2.87 4.25 14.80
CA LEU A 157 2.28 2.95 14.46
C LEU A 157 2.32 2.03 15.70
N GLU A 158 1.13 1.67 16.19
CA GLU A 158 0.94 0.81 17.36
C GLU A 158 0.75 -0.66 16.94
N GLN A 159 0.15 -0.90 15.78
CA GLN A 159 -0.11 -2.24 15.26
C GLN A 159 0.06 -2.30 13.74
N LEU A 160 0.79 -3.30 13.27
CA LEU A 160 0.89 -3.69 11.86
C LEU A 160 0.28 -5.09 11.70
N ILE A 161 -0.65 -5.25 10.78
CA ILE A 161 -1.30 -6.52 10.47
C ILE A 161 -0.97 -6.88 9.02
N ILE A 162 -0.44 -8.06 8.78
CA ILE A 162 -0.06 -8.56 7.46
C ILE A 162 -0.84 -9.82 7.19
N HIS A 163 -1.62 -9.86 6.10
CA HIS A 163 -2.25 -11.08 5.61
C HIS A 163 -1.35 -11.68 4.54
N TYR A 164 -0.66 -12.76 4.91
CA TYR A 164 0.32 -13.49 4.12
C TYR A 164 -0.36 -14.66 3.40
N GLU A 165 -0.39 -14.59 2.08
CA GLU A 165 -0.87 -15.63 1.18
C GLU A 165 0.21 -16.70 1.03
N THR A 166 0.23 -17.63 1.98
CA THR A 166 1.04 -18.86 1.97
C THR A 166 0.24 -20.01 2.57
N ASP A 167 0.47 -21.22 2.07
CA ASP A 167 -0.01 -22.48 2.66
C ASP A 167 1.02 -23.13 3.59
N ILE A 168 2.21 -22.53 3.72
CA ILE A 168 3.34 -23.04 4.50
C ILE A 168 3.44 -22.26 5.82
N ASP A 169 3.18 -22.95 6.93
CA ASP A 169 3.22 -22.35 8.26
C ASP A 169 4.64 -21.89 8.66
N GLU A 170 5.69 -22.59 8.18
CA GLU A 170 7.08 -22.20 8.43
C GLU A 170 7.41 -20.81 7.87
N ASP A 171 6.87 -20.46 6.70
CA ASP A 171 7.11 -19.16 6.07
C ASP A 171 6.53 -18.02 6.93
N VAL A 172 5.36 -18.24 7.55
CA VAL A 172 4.72 -17.26 8.44
C VAL A 172 5.60 -16.97 9.65
N VAL A 173 6.25 -18.00 10.21
CA VAL A 173 7.18 -17.87 11.33
C VAL A 173 8.44 -17.12 10.89
N GLU A 174 8.96 -17.42 9.70
CA GLU A 174 10.14 -16.75 9.14
C GLU A 174 9.88 -15.26 8.90
N VAL A 175 8.81 -14.91 8.19
CA VAL A 175 8.41 -13.52 7.92
C VAL A 175 8.22 -12.73 9.22
N LEU A 176 7.52 -13.29 10.21
CA LEU A 176 7.38 -12.63 11.51
C LEU A 176 8.74 -12.42 12.21
N SER A 177 9.64 -13.41 12.13
CA SER A 177 10.96 -13.32 12.76
C SER A 177 11.82 -12.23 12.13
N GLN A 178 11.79 -12.11 10.79
CA GLN A 178 12.50 -11.05 10.07
C GLN A 178 12.02 -9.66 10.50
N PHE A 179 10.71 -9.42 10.53
CA PHE A 179 10.18 -8.12 10.97
C PHE A 179 10.43 -7.82 12.46
N GLN A 180 10.50 -8.84 13.32
CA GLN A 180 10.86 -8.66 14.73
C GLN A 180 12.31 -8.20 14.91
N MET A 181 13.24 -8.66 14.06
CA MET A 181 14.62 -8.22 14.11
C MET A 181 14.71 -6.71 13.80
N VAL A 182 14.00 -6.25 12.76
CA VAL A 182 13.94 -4.84 12.35
C VAL A 182 13.32 -3.95 13.44
N SER A 183 12.20 -4.38 14.04
CA SER A 183 11.54 -3.62 15.11
C SER A 183 12.42 -3.45 16.37
N ARG A 184 13.28 -4.43 16.67
CA ARG A 184 14.18 -4.41 17.85
C ARG A 184 15.35 -3.44 17.73
N GLU A 185 15.68 -2.96 16.54
CA GLU A 185 16.74 -1.95 16.33
C GLU A 185 16.33 -0.53 16.78
N GLY A 186 15.22 -0.40 17.52
CA GLY A 186 14.81 0.84 18.20
C GLY A 186 13.85 1.72 17.39
N LEU A 187 13.30 1.21 16.29
CA LEU A 187 12.52 1.98 15.32
C LEU A 187 11.01 2.05 15.65
N SER A 188 10.40 1.01 16.22
CA SER A 188 9.00 1.11 16.69
C SER A 188 8.64 0.04 17.73
N LYS A 189 7.83 0.41 18.74
CA LYS A 189 7.15 -0.53 19.67
C LYS A 189 5.92 -1.19 19.01
N CYS A 190 5.87 -1.19 17.68
CA CYS A 190 4.73 -1.64 16.90
C CYS A 190 4.50 -3.14 17.14
N LYS A 191 3.26 -3.51 17.47
CA LYS A 191 2.86 -4.92 17.51
C LYS A 191 2.67 -5.41 16.07
N ILE A 192 3.49 -6.36 15.64
CA ILE A 192 3.42 -6.95 14.31
C ILE A 192 2.61 -8.23 14.40
N GLN A 193 1.60 -8.38 13.53
CA GLN A 193 0.76 -9.56 13.43
C GLN A 193 0.82 -10.07 11.99
N VAL A 194 1.12 -11.36 11.81
CA VAL A 194 1.11 -12.02 10.51
C VAL A 194 0.05 -13.12 10.53
N ILE A 195 -0.86 -13.07 9.57
CA ILE A 195 -2.03 -13.94 9.46
C ILE A 195 -1.96 -14.64 8.10
N SER A 196 -1.99 -15.96 8.09
CA SER A 196 -2.25 -16.78 6.91
C SER A 196 -3.60 -17.51 7.08
N ASP A 197 -3.97 -18.33 6.09
CA ASP A 197 -5.18 -19.15 6.16
C ASP A 197 -5.17 -20.13 7.36
N ASN A 198 -3.97 -20.60 7.75
CA ASN A 198 -3.80 -21.65 8.76
C ASN A 198 -3.22 -21.13 10.08
N LEU A 199 -2.54 -19.98 10.07
CA LEU A 199 -1.76 -19.51 11.20
C LEU A 199 -1.97 -18.02 11.49
N ASN A 200 -1.99 -17.66 12.77
CA ASN A 200 -2.07 -16.28 13.22
C ASN A 200 -1.04 -16.06 14.33
N LEU A 201 0.04 -15.37 13.99
CA LEU A 201 1.14 -15.09 14.90
C LEU A 201 1.23 -13.59 15.14
N SER A 202 1.64 -13.21 16.35
CA SER A 202 1.94 -11.82 16.68
C SER A 202 3.22 -11.69 17.48
N SER A 203 3.96 -10.62 17.25
CA SER A 203 5.07 -10.22 18.11
C SER A 203 4.58 -9.89 19.51
N THR A 204 5.42 -10.21 20.50
CA THR A 204 5.17 -9.98 21.92
C THR A 204 5.37 -8.53 22.32
#